data_AF-A0A1H2QZ44-F1
#
_entry.id   AF-A0A1H2QZ44-F1
#
_cell.length_a   1.000
_cell.length_b   1.000
_cell.length_c   1.000
_cell.angle_alpha   90.00
_cell.angle_beta   90.00
_cell.angle_gamma   90.00
#
_symmetry.space_group_name_H-M   'P 1'
#
loop_
_entity.id
_entity.type
_entity.pdbx_description
1 polymer ?
#
loop_
_entity_poly.entity_id
_entity_poly.type
_entity_poly.pdbx_seq_one_letter_code
_entity_poly.pdbx_strand_id
1 'polypeptide(L)'
;MIKITVLSDTHMPRMSKQLPAPLLQDLQDTDYIFHAGDWTDISLYEELQSMGKLHGVYGNTDLAIIRGLLPEQTIVEAGGKRFGIVHGHMGRGSTEDNALQAFKSEQVDCIVFGHSHIPVLKEENGIILFNPGSPTDKRRQSQYSHGVIRVDDEIDIQHVYYASK
;
A
#
# COMPACT_ATOMS: atom_id res chain seq x y z
N MET A 1 -15.30 -0.43 13.94
CA MET A 1 -14.37 -1.16 13.06
C MET A 1 -13.92 -0.18 11.99
N ILE A 2 -12.62 0.06 11.89
CA ILE A 2 -12.02 0.96 10.91
C ILE A 2 -11.66 0.17 9.66
N LYS A 3 -12.01 0.67 8.47
CA LYS A 3 -11.65 0.08 7.18
C LYS A 3 -10.52 0.87 6.52
N ILE A 4 -9.48 0.18 6.08
CA ILE A 4 -8.34 0.73 5.36
C ILE A 4 -8.23 0.04 4.01
N THR A 5 -8.30 0.79 2.92
CA THR A 5 -8.03 0.28 1.58
C THR A 5 -6.56 0.51 1.26
N VAL A 6 -5.87 -0.54 0.83
CA VAL A 6 -4.40 -0.56 0.72
C VAL A 6 -3.99 -0.84 -0.72
N LEU A 7 -3.13 0.01 -1.25
CA LEU A 7 -2.62 -0.03 -2.61
C LEU A 7 -1.10 0.08 -2.63
N SER A 8 -0.51 -0.30 -3.75
CA SER A 8 0.89 -0.08 -4.07
C SER A 8 1.05 -0.21 -5.59
N ASP A 9 2.15 0.32 -6.12
CA ASP A 9 2.62 -0.01 -7.47
C ASP A 9 1.51 0.20 -8.52
N THR A 10 0.81 1.33 -8.45
CA THR A 10 -0.29 1.66 -9.36
C THR A 10 0.24 2.11 -10.73
N HIS A 11 1.42 2.74 -10.79
CA HIS A 11 2.08 3.16 -12.04
C HIS A 11 1.12 3.89 -13.01
N MET A 12 0.18 4.66 -12.48
CA MET A 12 -0.83 5.39 -13.25
C MET A 12 -0.26 6.76 -13.67
N PRO A 13 -0.60 7.28 -14.87
CA PRO A 13 -1.59 6.76 -15.81
C PRO A 13 -1.01 5.73 -16.81
N ARG A 14 0.29 5.41 -16.72
CA ARG A 14 0.96 4.55 -17.71
C ARG A 14 0.35 3.15 -17.76
N MET A 15 0.07 2.56 -16.60
CA MET A 15 -0.46 1.19 -16.51
C MET A 15 -1.98 1.16 -16.57
N SER A 16 -2.67 2.18 -16.08
CA SER A 16 -4.13 2.29 -16.23
C SER A 16 -4.54 3.76 -16.28
N LYS A 17 -5.61 4.06 -17.01
CA LYS A 17 -6.22 5.40 -17.04
C LYS A 17 -7.26 5.60 -15.94
N GLN A 18 -7.74 4.51 -15.34
CA GLN A 18 -8.77 4.49 -14.31
C GLN A 18 -8.43 3.44 -13.27
N LEU A 19 -8.87 3.65 -12.03
CA LEU A 19 -8.77 2.63 -10.99
C LEU A 19 -9.72 1.45 -11.31
N PRO A 20 -9.28 0.20 -11.07
CA PRO A 20 -10.14 -0.97 -11.25
C PRO A 20 -11.47 -0.87 -10.50
N ALA A 21 -12.56 -1.35 -11.09
CA ALA A 21 -13.88 -1.31 -10.47
C ALA A 21 -13.95 -1.97 -9.08
N PRO A 22 -13.32 -3.15 -8.82
CA PRO A 22 -13.30 -3.73 -7.48
C PRO A 22 -12.60 -2.85 -6.44
N LEU A 23 -11.55 -2.14 -6.85
CA LEU A 23 -10.85 -1.19 -5.98
C LEU A 23 -11.72 0.04 -5.70
N LEU A 24 -12.37 0.61 -6.73
CA LEU A 24 -13.30 1.72 -6.55
C LEU A 24 -14.44 1.37 -5.60
N GLN A 25 -14.92 0.11 -5.61
CA GLN A 25 -15.95 -0.34 -4.69
C GLN A 25 -15.46 -0.31 -3.23
N ASP A 26 -14.23 -0.76 -2.97
CA ASP A 26 -13.66 -0.74 -1.61
C ASP A 26 -13.30 0.66 -1.11
N LEU A 27 -13.00 1.59 -2.01
CA LEU A 27 -12.71 2.99 -1.68
C LEU A 27 -13.96 3.77 -1.23
N GLN A 28 -15.18 3.34 -1.58
CA GLN A 28 -16.41 4.11 -1.28
C GLN A 28 -16.74 4.23 0.22
N ASP A 29 -16.36 3.24 1.01
CA ASP A 29 -16.67 3.11 2.44
C ASP A 29 -15.39 3.00 3.30
N THR A 30 -14.25 3.42 2.75
CA THR A 30 -12.95 3.36 3.44
C THR A 30 -12.77 4.55 4.39
N ASP A 31 -12.27 4.30 5.60
CA ASP A 31 -11.90 5.38 6.52
C ASP A 31 -10.53 5.95 6.19
N TYR A 32 -9.61 5.07 5.77
CA TYR A 32 -8.23 5.39 5.41
C TYR A 32 -7.86 4.77 4.07
N ILE A 33 -6.93 5.42 3.38
CA ILE A 33 -6.33 4.91 2.15
C ILE A 33 -4.83 4.87 2.37
N PHE A 34 -4.22 3.68 2.25
CA PHE A 34 -2.78 3.51 2.32
C PHE A 34 -2.23 3.23 0.92
N HIS A 35 -1.16 3.92 0.54
CA HIS A 35 -0.47 3.67 -0.74
C HIS A 35 1.04 3.53 -0.53
N ALA A 36 1.58 2.34 -0.80
CA ALA A 36 2.98 1.99 -0.51
C ALA A 36 3.97 2.39 -1.62
N GLY A 37 3.75 3.51 -2.30
CA GLY A 37 4.63 4.04 -3.35
C GLY A 37 4.38 3.52 -4.76
N ASP A 38 5.10 4.10 -5.72
CA ASP A 38 4.99 3.87 -7.17
C ASP A 38 3.59 4.24 -7.71
N TRP A 39 3.25 5.53 -7.57
CA TRP A 39 2.00 6.16 -8.02
C TRP A 39 2.06 6.50 -9.52
N THR A 40 3.16 7.17 -9.87
CA THR A 40 3.63 7.71 -11.16
C THR A 40 2.78 8.75 -11.92
N ASP A 41 1.93 9.51 -11.23
CA ASP A 41 1.58 10.92 -11.54
C ASP A 41 0.88 11.56 -10.32
N ILE A 42 0.92 12.90 -10.21
CA ILE A 42 0.25 13.62 -9.11
C ILE A 42 -1.27 13.52 -9.17
N SER A 43 -1.85 13.34 -10.36
CA SER A 43 -3.31 13.20 -10.52
C SER A 43 -3.90 12.06 -9.70
N LEU A 44 -3.21 10.92 -9.58
CA LEU A 44 -3.68 9.82 -8.74
C LEU A 44 -3.66 10.19 -7.25
N TYR A 45 -2.66 10.92 -6.79
CA TYR A 45 -2.60 11.40 -5.41
C TYR A 45 -3.80 12.31 -5.11
N GLU A 46 -4.07 13.26 -6.01
CA GLU A 46 -5.21 14.20 -5.87
C GLU A 46 -6.54 13.45 -5.91
N GLU A 47 -6.69 12.47 -6.81
CA GLU A 47 -7.87 11.60 -6.90
C GLU A 47 -8.10 10.85 -5.59
N LEU A 48 -7.11 10.13 -5.07
CA LEU A 48 -7.24 9.36 -3.82
C LEU A 48 -7.42 10.27 -2.59
N GLN A 49 -6.78 11.44 -2.56
CA GLN A 49 -6.94 12.41 -1.48
C GLN A 49 -8.37 12.94 -1.41
N SER A 50 -9.06 13.05 -2.54
CA SER A 50 -10.47 13.45 -2.57
C SER A 50 -11.44 12.38 -2.05
N MET A 51 -10.99 11.12 -1.96
CA MET A 51 -11.83 9.97 -1.59
C MET A 51 -11.75 9.60 -0.11
N GLY A 52 -10.72 10.02 0.63
CA GLY A 52 -10.58 9.65 2.04
C GLY A 52 -9.29 10.14 2.70
N LYS A 53 -9.01 9.65 3.92
CA LYS A 53 -7.76 9.97 4.63
C LYS A 53 -6.58 9.23 4.01
N LEU A 54 -5.91 9.90 3.08
CA LEU A 54 -4.79 9.36 2.34
C LEU A 54 -3.49 9.44 3.14
N HIS A 55 -2.84 8.29 3.32
CA HIS A 55 -1.47 8.17 3.79
C HIS A 55 -0.68 7.36 2.78
N GLY A 56 0.52 7.81 2.44
CA GLY A 56 1.36 7.05 1.57
C GLY A 56 2.78 7.55 1.53
N VAL A 57 3.58 6.81 0.78
CA VAL A 57 5.02 7.04 0.63
C VAL A 57 5.36 7.11 -0.84
N TYR A 58 6.54 7.63 -1.17
CA TYR A 58 7.05 7.52 -2.53
C TYR A 58 7.73 6.15 -2.77
N GLY A 59 7.68 5.69 -4.01
CA GLY A 59 8.41 4.53 -4.52
C GLY A 59 9.57 4.90 -5.42
N ASN A 60 10.26 3.90 -5.97
CA ASN A 60 11.48 4.13 -6.75
C ASN A 60 11.21 4.75 -8.13
N THR A 61 10.01 4.60 -8.68
CA THR A 61 9.64 5.15 -9.99
C THR A 61 9.00 6.54 -9.92
N ASP A 62 8.68 7.01 -8.72
CA ASP A 62 7.97 8.27 -8.54
C ASP A 62 8.82 9.50 -8.89
N LEU A 63 8.15 10.47 -9.53
CA LEU A 63 8.74 11.72 -9.97
C LEU A 63 9.09 12.63 -8.78
N ALA A 64 9.96 13.62 -9.03
CA ALA A 64 10.39 14.59 -8.02
C ALA A 64 9.23 15.31 -7.32
N ILE A 65 8.13 15.56 -8.03
CA ILE A 65 6.92 16.18 -7.46
C ILE A 65 6.29 15.30 -6.36
N ILE A 66 6.16 13.99 -6.60
CA ILE A 66 5.63 13.04 -5.61
C ILE A 66 6.61 12.88 -4.44
N ARG A 67 7.91 12.77 -4.73
CA ARG A 67 8.96 12.66 -3.69
C ARG A 67 9.08 13.92 -2.82
N GLY A 68 8.69 15.08 -3.34
CA GLY A 68 8.62 16.32 -2.56
C GLY A 68 7.36 16.44 -1.70
N LEU A 69 6.33 15.64 -1.99
CA LEU A 69 5.04 15.67 -1.32
C LEU A 69 4.89 14.56 -0.26
N LEU A 70 5.41 13.37 -0.57
CA LEU A 70 5.29 12.18 0.26
C LEU A 70 6.62 11.84 0.94
N PRO A 71 6.60 11.29 2.16
CA PRO A 71 7.80 10.80 2.82
C PRO A 71 8.27 9.46 2.24
N GLU A 72 9.48 9.04 2.60
CA GLU A 72 10.02 7.70 2.25
C GLU A 72 9.33 6.58 3.04
N GLN A 73 9.03 6.87 4.30
CA GLN A 73 8.32 5.99 5.23
C GLN A 73 7.43 6.81 6.17
N THR A 74 6.36 6.22 6.68
CA THR A 74 5.49 6.85 7.67
C THR A 74 4.87 5.81 8.62
N ILE A 75 4.41 6.25 9.79
CA ILE A 75 3.64 5.43 10.72
C ILE A 75 2.27 6.09 10.91
N VAL A 76 1.21 5.30 10.79
CA VAL A 76 -0.18 5.74 10.96
C VAL A 76 -0.82 4.96 12.09
N GLU A 77 -1.50 5.65 12.99
CA GLU A 77 -2.33 5.01 14.02
C GLU A 77 -3.79 4.94 13.58
N ALA A 78 -4.35 3.73 13.56
CA ALA A 78 -5.75 3.49 13.21
C ALA A 78 -6.31 2.34 14.04
N GLY A 79 -7.49 2.53 14.64
CA GLY A 79 -8.11 1.52 15.51
C GLY A 79 -7.24 1.09 16.70
N GLY A 80 -6.36 1.95 17.20
CA GLY A 80 -5.44 1.61 18.30
C GLY A 80 -4.24 0.75 17.89
N LYS A 81 -4.03 0.52 16.58
CA LYS A 81 -2.88 -0.19 16.02
C LYS A 81 -1.97 0.76 15.24
N ARG A 82 -0.68 0.42 15.16
CA ARG A 82 0.37 1.18 14.47
C ARG A 82 0.75 0.50 13.16
N PHE A 83 0.55 1.21 12.05
CA PHE A 83 0.86 0.74 10.70
C PHE A 83 2.07 1.49 10.15
N GLY A 84 3.18 0.78 9.92
CA GLY A 84 4.30 1.29 9.15
C GLY A 84 3.99 1.20 7.66
N ILE A 85 4.29 2.24 6.88
CA ILE A 85 4.16 2.23 5.42
C ILE A 85 5.51 2.59 4.82
N VAL A 86 6.01 1.77 3.90
CA VAL A 86 7.29 1.98 3.19
C VAL A 86 7.26 1.26 1.84
N HIS A 87 7.93 1.76 0.81
CA HIS A 87 7.88 1.05 -0.48
C HIS A 87 8.71 -0.26 -0.50
N GLY A 88 9.81 -0.35 0.26
CA GLY A 88 10.65 -1.56 0.35
C GLY A 88 11.76 -1.68 -0.72
N HIS A 89 11.96 -0.64 -1.53
CA HIS A 89 12.98 -0.60 -2.59
C HIS A 89 14.41 -0.28 -2.10
N MET A 90 14.54 0.23 -0.88
CA MET A 90 15.82 0.70 -0.35
C MET A 90 16.52 -0.41 0.43
N GLY A 91 17.66 -0.89 -0.09
CA GLY A 91 18.48 -1.89 0.60
C GLY A 91 19.10 -2.91 -0.36
N ARG A 92 19.61 -4.00 0.21
CA ARG A 92 20.25 -5.10 -0.53
C ARG A 92 19.59 -6.46 -0.28
N GLY A 93 18.62 -6.52 0.64
CA GLY A 93 17.87 -7.74 0.96
C GLY A 93 16.68 -7.94 0.04
N SER A 94 15.82 -8.90 0.40
CA SER A 94 14.48 -9.00 -0.20
C SER A 94 13.65 -7.75 0.11
N THR A 95 12.55 -7.58 -0.59
CA THR A 95 11.64 -6.45 -0.36
C THR A 95 11.05 -6.49 1.05
N GLU A 96 10.74 -7.68 1.55
CA GLU A 96 10.31 -7.94 2.92
C GLU A 96 11.38 -7.56 3.94
N ASP A 97 12.65 -7.95 3.70
CA ASP A 97 13.76 -7.60 4.59
C ASP A 97 13.93 -6.08 4.67
N ASN A 98 13.87 -5.40 3.54
CA ASN A 98 14.00 -3.94 3.49
C ASN A 98 12.84 -3.26 4.25
N ALA A 99 11.61 -3.79 4.13
CA ALA A 99 10.45 -3.29 4.85
C ALA A 99 10.61 -3.47 6.38
N LEU A 100 11.09 -4.63 6.85
CA LEU A 100 11.41 -4.85 8.26
C LEU A 100 12.51 -3.92 8.75
N GLN A 101 13.57 -3.74 7.96
CA GLN A 101 14.70 -2.88 8.34
C GLN A 101 14.28 -1.40 8.48
N ALA A 102 13.33 -0.93 7.69
CA ALA A 102 12.80 0.44 7.75
C ALA A 102 12.16 0.78 9.11
N PHE A 103 11.60 -0.22 9.81
CA PHE A 103 10.89 -0.06 11.08
C PHE A 103 11.55 -0.79 12.26
N LYS A 104 12.80 -1.25 12.13
CA LYS A 104 13.48 -2.05 13.18
C LYS A 104 13.61 -1.37 14.55
N SER A 105 13.57 -0.04 14.58
CA SER A 105 13.67 0.78 15.80
C SER A 105 12.32 1.35 16.24
N GLU A 106 11.25 0.98 15.54
CA GLU A 106 9.90 1.47 15.75
C GLU A 106 9.00 0.32 16.19
N GLN A 107 8.00 0.62 17.02
CA GLN A 107 6.98 -0.36 17.37
C GLN A 107 5.82 -0.23 16.39
N VAL A 108 5.60 -1.25 15.57
CA VAL A 108 4.51 -1.34 14.59
C VAL A 108 3.87 -2.71 14.69
N ASP A 109 2.55 -2.77 14.51
CA ASP A 109 1.78 -4.01 14.50
C ASP A 109 1.72 -4.61 13.08
N CYS A 110 1.75 -3.73 12.06
CA CYS A 110 1.72 -4.11 10.66
C CYS A 110 2.61 -3.19 9.82
N ILE A 111 3.36 -3.75 8.88
CA ILE A 111 4.12 -3.01 7.86
C ILE A 111 3.49 -3.27 6.50
N VAL A 112 3.01 -2.21 5.87
CA VAL A 112 2.51 -2.19 4.51
C VAL A 112 3.64 -1.79 3.57
N PHE A 113 3.89 -2.62 2.55
CA PHE A 113 4.98 -2.40 1.60
C PHE A 113 4.65 -2.78 0.16
N GLY A 114 5.52 -2.38 -0.78
CA GLY A 114 5.30 -2.44 -2.23
C GLY A 114 6.44 -3.08 -3.01
N HIS A 115 6.75 -2.54 -4.20
CA HIS A 115 7.95 -2.77 -5.03
C HIS A 115 8.03 -4.08 -5.81
N SER A 116 7.73 -5.22 -5.17
CA SER A 116 7.78 -6.53 -5.82
C SER A 116 6.57 -6.76 -6.74
N HIS A 117 5.45 -6.07 -6.46
CA HIS A 117 4.10 -6.34 -6.99
C HIS A 117 3.58 -7.75 -6.65
N ILE A 118 4.21 -8.44 -5.70
CA ILE A 118 3.83 -9.78 -5.27
C ILE A 118 2.98 -9.63 -4.00
N PRO A 119 1.71 -10.07 -4.03
CA PRO A 119 0.86 -10.11 -2.84
C PRO A 119 1.53 -10.93 -1.73
N VAL A 120 1.69 -10.33 -0.56
CA VAL A 120 2.26 -10.97 0.64
C VAL A 120 1.37 -10.67 1.83
N LEU A 121 1.04 -11.70 2.60
CA LEU A 121 0.47 -11.59 3.93
C LEU A 121 1.13 -12.68 4.79
N LYS A 122 2.01 -12.26 5.71
CA LYS A 122 2.68 -13.15 6.64
C LYS A 122 2.96 -12.41 7.95
N GLU A 123 3.26 -13.15 9.01
CA GLU A 123 3.70 -12.58 10.28
C GLU A 123 5.16 -12.95 10.52
N GLU A 124 5.95 -11.99 10.99
CA GLU A 124 7.34 -12.17 11.34
C GLU A 124 7.67 -11.43 12.63
N ASN A 125 8.09 -12.17 13.66
CA ASN A 125 8.40 -11.63 15.00
C ASN A 125 7.25 -10.79 15.63
N GLY A 126 6.00 -11.21 15.42
CA GLY A 126 4.83 -10.49 15.93
C GLY A 126 4.41 -9.26 15.11
N ILE A 127 5.05 -9.02 13.96
CA ILE A 127 4.71 -7.93 13.03
C ILE A 127 4.10 -8.52 11.77
N ILE A 128 2.93 -8.02 11.36
CA ILE A 128 2.29 -8.42 10.12
C ILE A 128 2.97 -7.71 8.95
N LEU A 129 3.48 -8.47 7.99
CA LEU A 129 4.01 -7.97 6.73
C LEU A 129 2.96 -8.11 5.64
N PHE A 130 2.56 -6.97 5.07
CA PHE A 130 1.52 -6.92 4.05
C PHE A 130 1.97 -6.17 2.79
N ASN A 131 1.98 -6.88 1.66
CA ASN A 131 2.10 -6.28 0.33
C ASN A 131 0.77 -6.50 -0.42
N PRO A 132 0.07 -5.45 -0.84
CA PRO A 132 -1.23 -5.58 -1.50
C PRO A 132 -1.11 -6.12 -2.93
N GLY A 133 0.10 -6.28 -3.47
CA GLY A 133 0.38 -6.50 -4.88
C GLY A 133 0.20 -5.21 -5.67
N SER A 134 -0.31 -5.31 -6.89
CA SER A 134 -0.59 -4.14 -7.74
C SER A 134 -1.98 -4.25 -8.37
N PRO A 135 -2.79 -3.17 -8.29
CA PRO A 135 -4.13 -3.16 -8.85
C PRO A 135 -4.12 -2.99 -10.39
N THR A 136 -3.00 -2.57 -10.97
CA THR A 136 -2.92 -2.12 -12.38
C THR A 136 -1.72 -2.69 -13.13
N ASP A 137 -0.69 -3.15 -12.43
CA ASP A 137 0.52 -3.77 -12.98
C ASP A 137 0.86 -5.07 -12.24
N LYS A 138 0.11 -6.15 -12.47
CA LYS A 138 0.35 -7.44 -11.82
C LYS A 138 1.68 -8.12 -12.22
N ARG A 139 2.47 -7.55 -13.12
CA ARG A 139 3.69 -8.15 -13.69
C ARG A 139 3.48 -9.62 -14.12
N ARG A 140 4.01 -10.58 -13.35
CA ARG A 140 3.93 -12.03 -13.60
C ARG A 140 2.85 -12.73 -12.77
N GLN A 141 2.14 -12.02 -11.89
CA GLN A 141 1.05 -12.56 -11.09
C GLN A 141 -0.16 -12.90 -11.98
N SER A 142 -0.94 -13.90 -11.58
CA SER A 142 -2.12 -14.35 -12.31
C SER A 142 -3.23 -13.29 -12.30
N GLN A 143 -3.36 -12.52 -11.21
CA GLN A 143 -4.42 -11.54 -10.98
C GLN A 143 -3.85 -10.20 -10.50
N TYR A 144 -4.59 -9.13 -10.75
CA TYR A 144 -4.39 -7.85 -10.08
C TYR A 144 -4.91 -7.95 -8.65
N SER A 145 -4.42 -7.08 -7.78
CA SER A 145 -4.86 -7.07 -6.40
C SER A 145 -4.72 -5.72 -5.71
N HIS A 146 -5.57 -5.53 -4.71
CA HIS A 146 -5.37 -4.55 -3.64
C HIS A 146 -5.65 -5.21 -2.30
N GLY A 147 -5.42 -4.48 -1.22
CA GLY A 147 -5.68 -4.92 0.14
C GLY A 147 -6.87 -4.23 0.80
N VAL A 148 -7.53 -4.93 1.70
CA VAL A 148 -8.46 -4.34 2.67
C VAL A 148 -8.05 -4.80 4.05
N ILE A 149 -7.82 -3.84 4.94
CA ILE A 149 -7.59 -4.08 6.37
C ILE A 149 -8.83 -3.62 7.14
N ARG A 150 -9.31 -4.46 8.05
CA ARG A 150 -10.30 -4.11 9.05
C ARG A 150 -9.64 -4.15 10.41
N VAL A 151 -9.75 -3.08 11.17
CA VAL A 151 -9.13 -2.98 12.48
C VAL A 151 -10.13 -2.58 13.57
N ASP A 152 -10.12 -3.37 14.63
CA ASP A 152 -10.72 -3.09 15.92
C ASP A 152 -9.75 -3.54 17.04
N ASP A 153 -10.10 -4.54 17.84
CA ASP A 153 -9.19 -5.16 18.79
C ASP A 153 -8.09 -5.98 18.08
N GLU A 154 -8.40 -6.49 16.88
CA GLU A 154 -7.49 -7.26 16.03
C GLU A 154 -7.30 -6.61 14.65
N ILE A 155 -6.30 -7.09 13.89
CA ILE A 155 -6.04 -6.68 12.51
C ILE A 155 -6.46 -7.83 11.60
N ASP A 156 -7.55 -7.66 10.85
CA ASP A 156 -7.99 -8.57 9.80
C ASP A 156 -7.56 -8.02 8.43
N ILE A 157 -6.82 -8.80 7.64
CA ILE A 157 -6.29 -8.37 6.34
C ILE A 157 -6.68 -9.38 5.27
N GLN A 158 -7.21 -8.88 4.16
CA GLN A 158 -7.48 -9.66 2.97
C GLN A 158 -6.93 -9.00 1.71
N HIS A 159 -6.43 -9.84 0.79
CA HIS A 159 -6.25 -9.44 -0.60
C HIS A 159 -7.57 -9.57 -1.36
N VAL A 160 -7.85 -8.60 -2.22
CA VAL A 160 -8.95 -8.66 -3.19
C VAL A 160 -8.34 -8.87 -4.57
N TYR A 161 -8.66 -9.99 -5.21
CA TYR A 161 -8.08 -10.39 -6.49
C TYR A 161 -9.05 -10.25 -7.66
N TYR A 162 -8.57 -9.78 -8.81
CA TYR A 162 -9.38 -9.64 -10.03
C TYR A 162 -8.57 -9.89 -11.31
N ALA A 163 -9.25 -10.39 -12.34
CA ALA A 163 -8.63 -10.79 -13.60
C ALA A 163 -8.28 -9.60 -14.51
N SER A 164 -9.04 -8.51 -14.42
CA SER A 164 -8.96 -7.32 -15.27
C SER A 164 -9.04 -6.03 -14.47
N LYS A 165 -8.31 -5.00 -14.92
CA LYS A 165 -8.36 -3.62 -14.43
C LYS A 165 -9.32 -2.76 -15.24
#